data_AF-A0A218QVI8-F1
#
_entry.id   AF-A0A218QVI8-F1
#
_cell.length_a   1.000
_cell.length_b   1.000
_cell.length_c   1.000
_cell.angle_alpha   90.00
_cell.angle_beta   90.00
_cell.angle_gamma   90.00
#
_symmetry.space_group_name_H-M   'P 1'
#
loop_
_entity.id
_entity.type
_entity.pdbx_description
1 polymer ?
#
loop_
_entity_poly.entity_id
_entity_poly.type
_entity_poly.pdbx_seq_one_letter_code
_entity_poly.pdbx_strand_id
1 'polypeptide(L)'
;MTKEKLLQAMAAMVAARDWQGFLHLRRLLRQSLDSGFTGELRKFLNSLPEEDLDAYVNYFGVSLELPKNIWQVKKAELNQKFIDAREAPTLPKPKLKNL
;
A
#
# COMPACT_ATOMS: atom_id res chain seq x y z
N MET A 1 22.82 -12.84 -9.36
CA MET A 1 21.70 -11.88 -9.54
C MET A 1 22.07 -10.59 -8.81
N THR A 2 21.92 -9.41 -9.43
CA THR A 2 22.32 -8.13 -8.80
C THR A 2 21.18 -7.55 -7.96
N LYS A 3 21.53 -6.64 -7.02
CA LYS A 3 20.54 -5.93 -6.18
C LYS A 3 19.52 -5.15 -7.01
N GLU A 4 19.96 -4.48 -8.07
CA GLU A 4 19.08 -3.72 -8.97
C GLU A 4 18.08 -4.62 -9.70
N LYS A 5 18.50 -5.80 -10.17
CA LYS A 5 17.58 -6.75 -10.82
C LYS A 5 16.49 -7.23 -9.87
N LEU A 6 16.82 -7.39 -8.58
CA LEU A 6 15.84 -7.74 -7.55
C LEU A 6 14.83 -6.61 -7.32
N LEU A 7 15.30 -5.36 -7.22
CA LEU A 7 14.42 -4.20 -7.07
C LEU A 7 13.54 -3.98 -8.31
N GLN A 8 14.07 -4.19 -9.52
CA GLN A 8 13.29 -4.15 -10.75
C GLN A 8 12.22 -5.24 -10.79
N ALA A 9 12.54 -6.46 -10.37
CA ALA A 9 11.56 -7.55 -10.27
C ALA A 9 10.45 -7.20 -9.26
N MET A 10 10.81 -6.62 -8.11
CA MET A 10 9.83 -6.15 -7.13
C MET A 10 8.94 -5.04 -7.69
N ALA A 11 9.53 -4.06 -8.41
CA ALA A 11 8.77 -3.01 -9.08
C ALA A 11 7.76 -3.57 -10.09
N ALA A 12 8.19 -4.55 -10.90
CA ALA A 12 7.32 -5.21 -11.87
C ALA A 12 6.15 -5.95 -11.18
N MET A 13 6.39 -6.61 -10.04
CA MET A 13 5.34 -7.26 -9.25
C MET A 13 4.34 -6.24 -8.68
N VAL A 14 4.82 -5.11 -8.17
CA VAL A 14 3.97 -4.01 -7.68
C VAL A 14 3.11 -3.45 -8.81
N ALA A 15 3.70 -3.16 -9.97
CA ALA A 15 2.99 -2.64 -11.13
C ALA A 15 1.93 -3.64 -11.66
N ALA A 16 2.26 -4.94 -11.63
CA ALA A 16 1.33 -6.01 -12.00
C ALA A 16 0.27 -6.33 -10.92
N ARG A 17 0.31 -5.66 -9.76
CA ARG A 17 -0.54 -5.96 -8.59
C ARG A 17 -0.38 -7.40 -8.09
N ASP A 18 0.76 -8.03 -8.37
CA ASP A 18 1.13 -9.33 -7.82
C ASP A 18 1.67 -9.17 -6.39
N TRP A 19 0.74 -8.92 -5.47
CA TRP A 19 1.08 -8.66 -4.09
C TRP A 19 1.58 -9.89 -3.35
N GLN A 20 1.10 -11.08 -3.71
CA GLN A 20 1.57 -12.33 -3.11
C GLN A 20 3.00 -12.65 -3.56
N GLY A 21 3.31 -12.51 -4.84
CA GLY A 21 4.66 -12.66 -5.36
C GLY A 21 5.63 -11.64 -4.75
N PHE A 22 5.19 -10.37 -4.65
CA PHE A 22 5.95 -9.32 -3.98
C PHE A 22 6.31 -9.69 -2.52
N LEU A 23 5.32 -10.11 -1.72
CA LEU A 23 5.53 -10.47 -0.31
C LEU A 23 6.41 -11.72 -0.16
N HIS A 24 6.22 -12.71 -1.03
CA HIS A 24 7.02 -13.93 -1.04
C HIS A 24 8.49 -13.60 -1.32
N LEU A 25 8.76 -12.86 -2.41
CA LEU A 25 10.11 -12.43 -2.76
C LEU A 25 10.72 -11.58 -1.65
N ARG A 26 9.98 -10.62 -1.08
CA ARG A 26 10.44 -9.83 0.07
C ARG A 26 10.84 -10.70 1.26
N ARG A 27 10.05 -11.72 1.61
CA ARG A 27 10.35 -12.64 2.72
C ARG A 27 11.63 -13.44 2.43
N LEU A 28 11.77 -13.97 1.21
CA LEU A 28 12.98 -14.67 0.79
C LEU A 28 14.20 -13.76 0.91
N LEU A 29 14.12 -12.54 0.38
CA LEU A 29 15.23 -11.57 0.40
C LEU A 29 15.64 -11.21 1.83
N ARG A 30 14.68 -11.11 2.75
CA ARG A 30 14.96 -10.85 4.17
C ARG A 30 15.63 -12.04 4.87
N GLN A 31 15.40 -13.26 4.40
CA GLN A 31 16.01 -14.48 4.94
C GLN A 31 17.36 -14.81 4.31
N SER A 32 17.54 -14.47 3.03
CA SER A 32 18.67 -14.91 2.22
C SER A 32 19.76 -13.86 2.05
N LEU A 33 19.45 -12.57 2.18
CA LEU A 33 20.41 -11.49 1.96
C LEU A 33 20.78 -10.81 3.29
N ASP A 34 22.05 -10.49 3.38
CA ASP A 34 22.70 -9.78 4.47
C ASP A 34 21.92 -8.53 4.93
N SER A 35 22.09 -8.17 6.19
CA SER A 35 21.45 -7.06 6.92
C SER A 35 21.32 -5.75 6.11
N GLY A 36 22.27 -5.45 5.21
CA GLY A 36 22.25 -4.29 4.32
C GLY A 36 21.10 -4.25 3.31
N PHE A 37 20.51 -5.39 2.92
CA PHE A 37 19.43 -5.41 1.92
C PHE A 37 18.08 -4.95 2.49
N THR A 38 17.90 -5.07 3.82
CA THR A 38 16.70 -4.56 4.51
C THR A 38 16.56 -3.04 4.37
N GLY A 39 17.69 -2.31 4.38
CA GLY A 39 17.71 -0.87 4.16
C GLY A 39 17.26 -0.49 2.74
N GLU A 40 17.73 -1.22 1.73
CA GLU A 40 17.34 -1.02 0.33
C GLU A 40 15.86 -1.33 0.09
N LEU A 41 15.34 -2.40 0.68
CA LEU A 41 13.89 -2.70 0.65
C LEU A 41 13.04 -1.57 1.23
N ARG A 42 13.52 -0.94 2.32
CA ARG A 42 12.83 0.20 2.93
C ARG A 42 12.85 1.42 2.02
N LYS A 43 14.01 1.72 1.40
CA LYS A 43 14.13 2.82 0.42
C LYS A 43 13.21 2.60 -0.77
N PHE A 44 13.17 1.38 -1.30
CA PHE A 44 12.29 1.00 -2.40
C PHE A 44 10.81 1.25 -2.07
N LEU A 45 10.34 0.79 -0.91
CA LEU A 45 8.95 1.01 -0.48
C LEU A 45 8.62 2.51 -0.33
N ASN A 46 9.55 3.31 0.20
CA ASN A 46 9.38 4.75 0.29
C ASN A 46 9.42 5.46 -1.09
N SER A 47 9.99 4.82 -2.11
CA SER A 47 10.07 5.36 -3.47
C SER A 47 8.88 4.98 -4.37
N LEU A 48 7.97 4.13 -3.88
CA LEU A 48 6.81 3.72 -4.67
C LEU A 48 5.88 4.92 -4.92
N PRO A 49 5.29 5.03 -6.13
CA PRO A 49 4.24 5.99 -6.42
C PRO A 49 3.08 5.89 -5.43
N GLU A 50 2.42 7.01 -5.16
CA GLU A 50 1.28 7.04 -4.23
C GLU A 50 0.15 6.10 -4.64
N GLU A 51 -0.13 5.99 -5.95
CA GLU A 51 -1.15 5.10 -6.52
C GLU A 51 -0.88 3.62 -6.20
N ASP A 52 0.39 3.21 -6.19
CA ASP A 52 0.80 1.86 -5.87
C ASP A 52 0.67 1.58 -4.36
N LEU A 53 0.99 2.57 -3.54
CA LEU A 53 0.80 2.49 -2.09
C LEU A 53 -0.69 2.41 -1.72
N ASP A 54 -1.53 3.21 -2.36
CA ASP A 54 -2.98 3.19 -2.16
C ASP A 54 -3.58 1.84 -2.63
N ALA A 55 -3.15 1.32 -3.78
CA ALA A 55 -3.57 0.01 -4.26
C ALA A 55 -3.16 -1.13 -3.31
N TYR A 56 -1.94 -1.06 -2.76
CA TYR A 56 -1.46 -2.01 -1.75
C TYR A 56 -2.30 -1.96 -0.47
N VAL A 57 -2.60 -0.75 0.02
CA VAL A 57 -3.44 -0.55 1.22
C VAL A 57 -4.87 -1.04 0.99
N ASN A 58 -5.45 -0.76 -0.18
CA ASN A 58 -6.78 -1.23 -0.53
C ASN A 58 -6.86 -2.77 -0.58
N TYR A 59 -5.80 -3.43 -1.06
CA TYR A 59 -5.78 -4.89 -1.16
C TYR A 59 -5.68 -5.59 0.21
N PHE A 60 -4.78 -5.13 1.09
CA PHE A 60 -4.54 -5.80 2.37
C PHE A 60 -5.38 -5.25 3.53
N GLY A 61 -6.16 -4.19 3.31
CA GLY A 61 -6.56 -3.31 4.40
C GLY A 61 -5.33 -2.63 5.02
N VAL A 62 -5.50 -1.83 6.07
CA VAL A 62 -4.40 -1.14 6.77
C VAL A 62 -3.41 -2.18 7.34
N SER A 63 -2.44 -2.60 6.52
CA SER A 63 -1.57 -3.73 6.82
C SER A 63 -0.38 -3.32 7.69
N LEU A 64 -0.07 -4.19 8.65
CA LEU A 64 1.01 -4.07 9.62
C LEU A 64 2.42 -4.14 9.00
N GLU A 65 2.54 -4.45 7.71
CA GLU A 65 3.83 -4.62 7.03
C GLU A 65 4.37 -3.36 6.32
N LEU A 66 3.61 -2.26 6.33
CA LEU A 66 4.10 -0.97 5.87
C LEU A 66 5.14 -0.41 6.86
N PRO A 67 6.20 0.26 6.37
CA PRO A 67 7.10 1.00 7.23
C PRO A 67 6.31 1.95 8.15
N LYS A 68 6.64 2.00 9.45
CA LYS A 68 5.89 2.77 10.46
C LYS A 68 5.62 4.22 10.05
N ASN A 69 6.55 4.85 9.35
CA ASN A 69 6.40 6.22 8.82
C ASN A 69 5.32 6.32 7.75
N ILE A 70 5.29 5.40 6.76
CA ILE A 70 4.23 5.36 5.75
C ILE A 70 2.89 4.99 6.39
N TRP A 71 2.91 4.03 7.32
CA TRP A 71 1.72 3.59 8.05
C TRP A 71 1.07 4.73 8.84
N GLN A 72 1.86 5.56 9.54
CA GLN A 72 1.31 6.69 10.30
C GLN A 72 0.69 7.75 9.40
N VAL A 73 1.34 8.07 8.27
CA VAL A 73 0.84 9.05 7.29
C VAL A 73 -0.44 8.54 6.63
N LYS A 74 -0.43 7.31 6.08
CA LYS A 74 -1.61 6.75 5.40
C LYS A 74 -2.77 6.46 6.36
N LYS A 75 -2.49 6.11 7.61
CA LYS A 75 -3.54 5.97 8.65
C LYS A 75 -4.21 7.31 8.96
N ALA A 76 -3.45 8.41 9.02
CA ALA A 76 -4.02 9.74 9.22
C ALA A 76 -4.89 10.16 8.02
N GLU A 77 -4.42 9.95 6.80
CA GLU A 77 -5.18 10.25 5.57
C GLU A 77 -6.47 9.41 5.45
N LEU A 78 -6.41 8.12 5.76
CA LEU A 78 -7.60 7.25 5.77
C LEU A 78 -8.60 7.65 6.85
N ASN A 79 -8.13 8.00 8.05
CA ASN A 79 -9.01 8.53 9.09
C ASN A 79 -9.69 9.82 8.66
N GLN A 80 -8.97 10.73 7.99
CA GLN A 80 -9.55 11.97 7.47
C GLN A 80 -10.61 11.70 6.40
N LYS A 81 -10.31 10.84 5.41
CA LYS A 81 -11.30 10.43 4.40
C LYS A 81 -12.55 9.78 5.01
N PHE A 82 -12.42 9.03 6.10
CA PHE A 82 -13.54 8.47 6.84
C PHE A 82 -14.38 9.52 7.58
N ILE A 83 -13.73 10.54 8.16
CA ILE A 83 -14.40 11.68 8.80
C ILE A 83 -15.17 12.47 7.75
N ASP A 84 -14.52 12.83 6.63
CA ASP A 84 -15.14 13.59 5.55
C ASP A 84 -16.32 12.83 4.92
N ALA A 85 -16.22 11.50 4.79
CA ALA A 85 -17.33 10.66 4.33
C ALA A 85 -18.50 10.56 5.32
N ARG A 86 -18.25 10.72 6.64
CA ARG A 86 -19.31 10.79 7.67
C ARG A 86 -19.95 12.17 7.76
N GLU A 87 -19.22 13.22 7.42
CA GLU A 87 -19.70 14.60 7.41
C GLU A 87 -20.32 15.01 6.06
N ALA A 88 -20.19 14.17 5.03
CA ALA A 88 -20.86 14.35 3.75
C ALA A 88 -22.39 14.45 3.97
N PRO A 89 -23.04 15.57 3.59
CA PRO A 89 -24.47 15.74 3.77
C PRO A 89 -25.20 14.70 2.93
N THR A 90 -25.95 13.81 3.59
CA THR A 90 -26.82 12.85 2.90
C THR A 90 -27.78 13.62 2.00
N LEU A 91 -27.67 13.42 0.69
CA LEU A 91 -28.64 13.92 -0.28
C LEU A 91 -30.06 13.56 0.18
N PRO A 92 -31.04 14.48 0.11
CA PRO A 92 -32.40 14.19 0.52
C PRO A 92 -32.94 13.03 -0.31
N LYS A 93 -33.40 11.97 0.37
CA LYS A 93 -34.04 10.80 -0.26
C LYS A 93 -35.16 11.28 -1.20
N PRO A 94 -35.26 10.77 -2.44
CA PRO A 94 -36.34 11.14 -3.33
C PRO A 94 -37.67 10.76 -2.68
N LYS A 95 -38.57 11.74 -2.50
CA LYS A 95 -39.94 11.48 -2.06
C LYS A 95 -40.62 10.63 -3.12
N LEU A 96 -40.88 9.37 -2.81
CA LEU A 96 -41.79 8.54 -3.59
C LEU A 96 -43.15 9.24 -3.60
N LYS A 97 -43.56 9.77 -4.75
CA LYS A 97 -44.93 10.19 -4.98
C LYS A 97 -45.75 8.91 -5.09
N ASN A 98 -46.60 8.65 -4.11
CA ASN A 98 -47.61 7.62 -4.22
C ASN A 98 -48.55 8.01 -5.37
N LEU A 99 -48.63 7.15 -6.39
CA LEU A 99 -49.67 7.13 -7.42
C LEU A 99 -50.79 6.22 -6.92
#